data_AF-A0A0S7ET86-F1
#
_entry.id   AF-A0A0S7ET86-F1
#
_cell.length_a   1.000
_cell.length_b   1.000
_cell.length_c   1.000
_cell.angle_alpha   90.00
_cell.angle_beta   90.00
_cell.angle_gamma   90.00
#
_symmetry.space_group_name_H-M   'P 1'
#
loop_
_entity.id
_entity.type
_entity.pdbx_description
1 polymer ?
#
loop_
_entity_poly.entity_id
_entity_poly.type
_entity_poly.pdbx_seq_one_letter_code
_entity_poly.pdbx_strand_id
1 'polypeptide(L)'
;KRSGCLKNYCECYEAKIMCSSICKCIGCKNFEESPERKTLMHLADAAEVRVQQQTAAKTKLSSQISDLLMRTTPIISSGGGRLPYTFVTKEVLEATCECLLEQAKRAEQTRQPQAEAERAIL
;
A
#
# COMPACT_ATOMS: atom_id res chain seq x y z
N LYS A 1 -27.99 8.42 25.48
CA LYS A 1 -29.27 7.66 25.49
C LYS A 1 -29.72 7.14 24.11
N ARG A 2 -29.29 7.69 22.95
CA ARG A 2 -29.72 7.20 21.62
C ARG A 2 -28.78 6.21 20.92
N SER A 3 -27.57 5.97 21.45
CA SER A 3 -26.59 5.10 20.80
C SER A 3 -26.93 3.61 20.88
N GLY A 4 -27.82 3.21 21.80
CA GLY A 4 -28.06 1.79 22.12
C GLY A 4 -26.79 1.06 22.58
N CYS A 5 -25.75 1.79 23.00
CA CYS A 5 -24.40 1.25 23.25
C CYS A 5 -23.75 0.56 22.05
N LEU A 6 -24.19 0.84 20.81
CA LEU A 6 -23.61 0.28 19.57
C LEU A 6 -22.86 1.31 18.72
N LYS A 7 -22.35 2.36 19.37
CA LYS A 7 -21.56 3.44 18.75
C LYS A 7 -20.48 3.86 19.75
N ASN A 8 -19.41 4.49 19.25
CA ASN A 8 -18.26 4.94 20.06
C ASN A 8 -18.59 6.02 21.11
N TYR A 9 -19.85 6.44 21.23
CA TYR A 9 -20.33 7.26 22.36
C TYR A 9 -20.48 6.47 23.67
N CYS A 10 -20.35 5.14 23.63
CA CYS A 10 -20.36 4.28 24.81
C CYS A 10 -18.95 3.73 25.04
N GLU A 11 -18.41 3.95 26.23
CA GLU A 11 -17.06 3.51 26.64
C GLU A 11 -16.88 1.99 26.49
N CYS A 12 -17.89 1.19 26.86
CA CYS A 12 -17.84 -0.26 26.67
C CYS A 12 -17.69 -0.63 25.18
N TYR A 13 -18.44 0.03 24.30
CA TYR A 13 -18.41 -0.24 22.87
C TYR A 13 -17.11 0.23 22.21
N GLU A 14 -16.60 1.39 22.64
CA GLU A 14 -15.30 1.90 22.22
C GLU A 14 -14.18 0.93 22.61
N ALA A 15 -14.20 0.44 23.86
CA ALA A 15 -13.27 -0.54 24.39
C ALA A 15 -13.51 -1.98 23.91
N LYS A 16 -14.46 -2.21 22.98
CA LYS A 16 -14.81 -3.54 22.42
C LYS A 16 -15.24 -4.58 23.46
N ILE A 17 -15.81 -4.13 24.58
CA ILE A 17 -16.38 -4.98 25.62
C ILE A 17 -17.92 -4.84 25.71
N MET A 18 -18.55 -5.80 26.35
CA MET A 18 -20.00 -5.84 26.53
C MET A 18 -20.39 -4.98 27.73
N CYS A 19 -21.56 -4.36 27.67
CA CYS A 19 -22.12 -3.71 28.85
C CYS A 19 -22.47 -4.80 29.87
N SER A 20 -22.21 -4.54 31.15
CA SER A 20 -22.57 -5.44 32.25
C SER A 20 -23.63 -4.81 33.14
N SER A 21 -24.03 -5.52 34.20
CA SER A 21 -25.06 -5.09 35.15
C SER A 21 -24.72 -3.79 35.89
N ILE A 22 -23.43 -3.41 35.96
CA ILE A 22 -23.00 -2.15 36.59
C ILE A 22 -23.31 -0.93 35.71
N CYS A 23 -23.53 -1.12 34.41
CA CYS A 23 -23.80 -0.05 33.47
C CYS A 23 -25.23 0.50 33.64
N LYS A 24 -25.38 1.82 33.78
CA LYS A 24 -26.70 2.49 33.89
C LYS A 24 -27.24 2.96 32.52
N CYS A 25 -26.99 2.18 31.47
CA CYS A 25 -27.42 2.49 30.11
C CYS A 25 -28.93 2.31 29.92
N ILE A 26 -29.56 3.16 29.11
CA ILE A 26 -30.99 3.05 28.77
C ILE A 26 -31.10 2.53 27.33
N GLY A 27 -31.84 1.43 27.15
CA GLY A 27 -32.01 0.77 25.85
C GLY A 27 -30.71 0.14 25.34
N CYS A 28 -29.96 -0.54 26.21
CA CYS A 28 -28.71 -1.18 25.85
C CYS A 28 -28.94 -2.30 24.82
N LYS A 29 -28.18 -2.26 23.74
CA LYS A 29 -28.10 -3.31 22.72
C LYS A 29 -26.69 -3.91 22.64
N ASN A 30 -25.82 -3.59 23.60
CA ASN A 30 -24.43 -4.07 23.65
C ASN A 30 -24.28 -5.21 24.64
N PHE A 31 -24.92 -6.33 24.34
CA PHE A 31 -24.87 -7.58 25.09
C PHE A 31 -24.72 -8.75 24.11
N GLU A 32 -24.36 -9.93 24.62
CA GLU A 32 -23.93 -11.09 23.82
C GLU A 32 -24.98 -11.54 22.79
N GLU A 33 -26.25 -11.60 23.20
CA GLU A 33 -27.34 -12.08 22.35
C GLU A 33 -28.07 -10.97 21.58
N SER A 34 -27.57 -9.73 21.55
CA SER A 34 -28.24 -8.66 20.82
C SER A 34 -28.25 -8.96 19.31
N PRO A 35 -29.44 -9.01 18.66
CA PRO A 35 -29.51 -9.20 17.22
C PRO A 35 -28.86 -8.04 16.48
N GLU A 36 -29.03 -6.80 16.94
CA GLU A 36 -28.43 -5.62 16.30
C GLU A 36 -26.91 -5.64 16.37
N ARG A 37 -26.33 -6.07 17.50
CA ARG A 37 -24.87 -6.25 17.62
C ARG A 37 -24.35 -7.30 16.65
N LYS A 38 -25.01 -8.46 16.58
CA LYS A 38 -24.64 -9.55 15.67
C LYS A 38 -24.71 -9.11 14.20
N THR A 39 -25.75 -8.37 13.82
CA THR A 39 -25.86 -7.80 12.46
C THR A 39 -24.69 -6.86 12.16
N LEU A 40 -24.32 -5.97 13.07
CA LEU A 40 -23.17 -5.07 12.87
C LEU A 40 -21.86 -5.84 12.71
N MET A 41 -21.66 -6.90 13.48
CA MET A 41 -20.46 -7.75 13.39
C MET A 41 -20.39 -8.44 12.02
N HIS A 42 -21.46 -9.10 11.57
CA HIS A 42 -21.49 -9.74 10.26
C HIS A 42 -21.28 -8.75 9.09
N LEU A 43 -21.78 -7.53 9.21
CA LEU A 43 -21.54 -6.48 8.20
C LEU A 43 -20.06 -6.06 8.16
N ALA A 44 -19.40 -5.99 9.32
CA ALA A 44 -17.97 -5.71 9.41
C ALA A 44 -17.14 -6.83 8.78
N ASP A 45 -17.45 -8.09 9.11
CA ASP A 45 -16.78 -9.27 8.51
C ASP A 45 -16.92 -9.27 6.98
N ALA A 46 -18.13 -9.01 6.48
CA ALA A 46 -18.38 -8.91 5.05
C ALA A 46 -17.63 -7.75 4.38
N ALA A 47 -17.45 -6.63 5.08
CA ALA A 47 -16.65 -5.51 4.58
C ALA A 47 -15.16 -5.87 4.53
N GLU A 48 -14.65 -6.54 5.56
CA GLU A 48 -13.25 -6.99 5.61
C GLU A 48 -12.94 -7.96 4.46
N VAL A 49 -13.81 -8.95 4.22
CA VAL A 49 -13.65 -9.88 3.08
C VAL A 49 -13.58 -9.13 1.74
N ARG A 50 -14.43 -8.11 1.55
CA ARG A 50 -14.39 -7.29 0.31
C ARG A 50 -13.08 -6.52 0.18
N VAL A 51 -12.57 -5.94 1.27
CA VAL A 51 -11.29 -5.22 1.27
C VAL A 51 -10.13 -6.18 0.97
N GLN A 52 -10.13 -7.38 1.55
CA GLN A 52 -9.13 -8.41 1.27
C GLN A 52 -9.15 -8.83 -0.22
N GLN A 53 -10.34 -9.07 -0.78
CA GLN A 53 -10.48 -9.39 -2.21
C GLN A 53 -9.97 -8.28 -3.13
N GLN A 54 -10.30 -7.02 -2.82
CA GLN A 54 -9.80 -5.86 -3.58
C GLN A 54 -8.28 -5.71 -3.46
N THR A 55 -7.72 -5.92 -2.27
CA THR A 55 -6.27 -5.86 -2.03
C THR A 55 -5.55 -6.96 -2.80
N ALA A 56 -6.06 -8.19 -2.75
CA ALA A 56 -5.50 -9.31 -3.53
C ALA A 56 -5.53 -9.05 -5.04
N ALA A 57 -6.64 -8.51 -5.56
CA ALA A 57 -6.76 -8.14 -6.97
C ALA A 57 -5.78 -7.02 -7.36
N LYS A 58 -5.65 -5.98 -6.52
CA LYS A 58 -4.70 -4.87 -6.72
C LYS A 58 -3.26 -5.35 -6.74
N THR A 59 -2.86 -6.21 -5.79
CA THR A 59 -1.51 -6.77 -5.73
C THR A 59 -1.22 -7.61 -6.98
N LYS A 60 -2.16 -8.45 -7.41
CA LYS A 60 -2.02 -9.25 -8.64
C LYS A 60 -1.90 -8.41 -9.90
N LEU A 61 -2.63 -7.30 -9.98
CA LEU A 61 -2.50 -6.34 -11.10
C LEU A 61 -1.14 -5.62 -11.04
N SER A 62 -0.73 -5.18 -9.85
CA SER A 62 0.56 -4.49 -9.66
C SER A 62 1.76 -5.38 -10.02
N SER A 63 1.71 -6.67 -9.70
CA SER A 63 2.75 -7.62 -10.10
C SER A 63 2.78 -7.80 -11.61
N GLN A 64 1.62 -7.96 -12.26
CA GLN A 64 1.53 -8.06 -13.73
C GLN A 64 2.06 -6.81 -14.45
N ILE A 65 1.80 -5.61 -13.93
CA ILE A 65 2.35 -4.37 -14.49
C ILE A 65 3.87 -4.34 -14.31
N SER A 66 4.37 -4.74 -13.13
CA SER A 66 5.81 -4.83 -12.88
C SER A 66 6.47 -5.82 -13.84
N ASP A 67 5.86 -6.98 -14.06
CA ASP A 67 6.33 -8.00 -14.99
C ASP A 67 6.32 -7.49 -16.44
N LEU A 68 5.31 -6.73 -16.87
CA LEU A 68 5.27 -6.12 -18.20
C LEU A 68 6.39 -5.09 -18.40
N LEU A 69 6.72 -4.30 -17.38
CA LEU A 69 7.84 -3.35 -17.41
C LEU A 69 9.20 -4.06 -17.38
N MET A 70 9.24 -5.31 -16.90
CA MET A 70 10.45 -6.14 -16.83
C MET A 70 10.62 -7.10 -18.02
N ARG A 71 9.59 -7.33 -18.84
CA ARG A 71 9.64 -8.32 -19.93
C ARG A 71 10.37 -7.78 -21.17
N THR A 72 11.61 -8.23 -21.34
CA THR A 72 12.50 -8.04 -22.51
C THR A 72 12.16 -8.93 -23.72
N THR A 73 10.95 -9.49 -23.85
CA THR A 73 10.68 -10.40 -24.98
C THR A 73 10.51 -9.64 -26.29
N PRO A 74 11.32 -9.93 -27.33
CA PRO A 74 11.14 -9.35 -28.63
C PRO A 74 9.84 -9.89 -29.25
N ILE A 75 8.92 -9.01 -29.62
CA ILE A 75 7.95 -9.35 -30.67
C ILE A 75 8.78 -9.43 -31.95
N ILE A 76 9.18 -10.64 -32.33
CA ILE A 76 9.62 -10.91 -33.70
C ILE A 76 8.37 -10.79 -34.57
N SER A 77 8.04 -9.57 -34.94
CA SER A 77 7.22 -9.36 -36.13
C SER A 77 8.13 -9.62 -37.31
N SER A 78 7.79 -10.63 -38.10
CA SER A 78 8.38 -10.90 -39.40
C SER A 78 8.10 -9.72 -40.35
N GLY A 79 8.90 -8.66 -40.23
CA GLY A 79 8.76 -7.44 -41.01
C GLY A 79 9.92 -6.52 -40.69
N GLY A 80 10.86 -6.39 -41.64
CA GLY A 80 12.13 -5.71 -41.48
C GLY A 80 12.01 -4.26 -40.99
N GLY A 81 12.44 -4.03 -39.77
CA GLY A 81 12.67 -2.70 -39.19
C GLY A 81 13.27 -2.87 -37.80
N ARG A 82 14.60 -2.85 -37.69
CA ARG A 82 15.29 -2.80 -36.39
C ARG A 82 14.88 -1.49 -35.69
N LEU A 83 14.06 -1.57 -34.65
CA LEU A 83 13.88 -0.46 -33.74
C LEU A 83 15.10 -0.40 -32.80
N PRO A 84 15.60 0.82 -32.45
CA PRO A 84 16.77 0.96 -31.59
C PRO A 84 16.53 0.34 -30.22
N TYR A 85 17.47 -0.48 -29.77
CA TYR A 85 17.45 -1.14 -28.47
C TYR A 85 17.75 -0.12 -27.37
N THR A 86 16.72 0.43 -26.73
CA THR A 86 16.84 1.23 -25.49
C THR A 86 15.72 0.87 -24.53
N PHE A 87 15.72 -0.35 -24.00
CA PHE A 87 14.90 -0.70 -22.83
C PHE A 87 15.78 -0.56 -21.59
N VAL A 88 15.66 0.58 -20.90
CA VAL A 88 16.28 0.79 -19.59
C VAL A 88 15.48 -0.04 -18.59
N THR A 89 16.09 -1.10 -18.05
CA THR A 89 15.45 -1.94 -17.03
C THR A 89 15.46 -1.24 -15.68
N LYS A 90 14.56 -1.65 -14.77
CA LYS A 90 14.55 -1.17 -13.39
C LYS A 90 15.91 -1.35 -12.71
N GLU A 91 16.56 -2.50 -12.91
CA GLU A 91 17.88 -2.80 -12.37
C GLU A 91 18.97 -1.88 -12.95
N VAL A 92 18.93 -1.59 -14.25
CA VAL A 92 19.87 -0.65 -14.88
C VAL A 92 19.65 0.76 -14.36
N LEU A 93 18.39 1.17 -14.18
CA LEU A 93 18.04 2.47 -13.59
C LEU A 93 18.53 2.57 -12.15
N GLU A 94 18.26 1.57 -11.33
CA GLU A 94 18.68 1.49 -9.92
C GLU A 94 20.21 1.52 -9.81
N ALA A 95 20.92 0.67 -10.57
CA ALA A 95 22.38 0.66 -10.59
C ALA A 95 22.97 1.99 -11.08
N THR A 96 22.32 2.64 -12.05
CA THR A 96 22.75 3.96 -12.52
C THR A 96 22.56 5.02 -11.43
N CYS A 97 21.40 5.05 -10.77
CA CYS A 97 21.15 5.96 -9.65
C CYS A 97 22.14 5.74 -8.49
N GLU A 98 22.41 4.50 -8.12
CA GLU A 98 23.38 4.16 -7.08
C GLU A 98 24.78 4.65 -7.44
N CYS A 99 25.18 4.46 -8.71
CA CYS A 99 26.48 4.95 -9.20
C CYS A 99 26.58 6.48 -9.11
N LEU A 100 25.54 7.21 -9.53
CA LEU A 100 25.52 8.67 -9.48
C LEU A 100 25.55 9.21 -8.04
N LEU A 101 24.83 8.57 -7.12
CA LEU A 101 24.82 8.95 -5.70
C LEU A 101 26.19 8.73 -5.03
N GLU A 102 26.85 7.62 -5.34
CA GLU A 102 28.18 7.33 -4.81
C GLU A 102 29.24 8.29 -5.38
N GLN A 103 29.10 8.70 -6.65
CA GLN A 103 29.95 9.74 -7.25
C GLN A 103 29.77 11.10 -6.55
N ALA A 104 28.53 11.51 -6.27
CA ALA A 104 28.23 12.73 -5.52
C ALA A 104 28.90 12.72 -4.14
N LYS A 105 28.77 11.62 -3.41
CA LYS A 105 29.36 11.45 -2.08
C LYS A 105 30.90 11.55 -2.11
N ARG A 106 31.55 11.01 -3.14
CA ARG A 106 33.01 11.10 -3.31
C ARG A 106 33.46 12.52 -3.63
N ALA A 107 32.69 13.27 -4.42
CA ALA A 107 32.98 14.67 -4.71
C ALA A 107 32.94 15.54 -3.44
N GLU A 108 31.97 15.30 -2.55
CA GLU A 108 31.88 15.97 -1.24
C GLU A 108 33.07 15.64 -0.34
N GLN A 109 33.46 14.36 -0.25
CA GLN A 109 34.59 13.91 0.58
C GLN A 109 35.93 14.45 0.09
N THR A 110 36.10 14.56 -1.23
CA THR A 110 37.31 15.12 -1.84
C THR A 110 37.31 16.65 -1.88
N ARG A 111 36.24 17.30 -1.37
CA ARG A 111 36.02 18.76 -1.41
C ARG A 111 36.20 19.34 -2.81
N GLN A 112 35.71 18.63 -3.83
CA GLN A 112 35.76 19.13 -5.19
C GLN A 112 34.90 20.40 -5.33
N PRO A 113 35.31 21.34 -6.19
CA PRO A 113 34.46 22.48 -6.54
C PRO A 113 33.14 22.00 -7.10
N GLN A 114 32.04 22.63 -6.69
CA GLN A 114 30.67 22.25 -7.09
C GLN A 114 30.52 22.11 -8.61
N ALA A 115 31.14 23.00 -9.40
CA ALA A 115 31.08 22.95 -10.86
C ALA A 115 31.76 21.73 -11.49
N GLU A 116 32.79 21.16 -10.83
CA GLU A 116 33.45 19.94 -11.27
C GLU A 116 32.66 18.69 -10.87
N ALA A 117 32.08 18.71 -9.67
CA ALA A 117 31.17 17.67 -9.20
C ALA A 117 29.92 17.57 -10.10
N GLU A 118 29.30 18.70 -10.44
CA GLU A 118 28.14 18.76 -11.33
C GLU A 118 28.46 18.21 -12.73
N ARG A 119 29.62 18.56 -13.31
CA ARG A 119 30.06 18.04 -14.63
C ARG A 119 30.32 16.53 -14.65
N ALA A 120 30.66 15.94 -13.51
CA ALA A 120 30.93 14.51 -13.42
C ALA A 120 29.64 13.68 -13.29
N ILE A 121 28.54 14.29 -12.85
CA ILE A 121 27.29 13.61 -12.47
C ILE A 121 26.15 13.89 -13.48
N LEU A 122 26.13 15.07 -14.12
CA LEU A 122 25.07 15.55 -15.01
C LEU A 122 25.60 15.83 -16.42
#